data_AF-A0A4D6MN72-F1
#
_entry.id   AF-A0A4D6MN72-F1
#
_cell.length_a   1.000
_cell.length_b   1.000
_cell.length_c   1.000
_cell.angle_alpha   90.00
_cell.angle_beta   90.00
_cell.angle_gamma   90.00
#
_symmetry.space_group_name_H-M   'P 1'
#
loop_
_entity.id
_entity.type
_entity.pdbx_description
1 polymer ?
#
loop_
_entity_poly.entity_id
_entity_poly.type
_entity_poly.pdbx_seq_one_letter_code
_entity_poly.pdbx_strand_id
1 'polypeptide(L)'
;MFRWTYADPSWARIAALVPAVVICAEAGDEVANNILLESVQELASSVKAVVDRLGLCGQDGKSSFPLVMVGGVLTAHRGSWDIGKEVINCISKQFPGVIPIRPKVEPAVGAAWLAWNFIMKEYKELKNDEVNYERKM
;
A
#
# COMPACT_ATOMS: atom_id res chain seq x y z
N MET A 1 29.78 -18.29 -6.65
CA MET A 1 29.13 -17.01 -6.30
C MET A 1 28.13 -16.68 -7.41
N PHE A 2 26.84 -16.54 -7.10
CA PHE A 2 25.80 -16.34 -8.12
C PHE A 2 25.85 -14.91 -8.69
N ARG A 3 26.46 -14.75 -9.87
CA ARG A 3 26.66 -13.44 -10.50
C ARG A 3 25.36 -12.65 -10.72
N TRP A 4 24.22 -13.35 -10.86
CA TRP A 4 22.92 -12.73 -11.07
C TRP A 4 22.39 -11.92 -9.88
N THR A 5 22.72 -12.28 -8.63
CA THR A 5 22.25 -11.55 -7.43
C THR A 5 23.01 -10.25 -7.20
N TYR A 6 24.21 -10.10 -7.74
CA TYR A 6 25.07 -8.92 -7.51
C TYR A 6 25.36 -8.09 -8.78
N ALA A 7 24.85 -8.51 -9.93
CA ALA A 7 25.06 -7.80 -11.20
C ALA A 7 24.24 -6.51 -11.33
N ASP A 8 23.10 -6.41 -10.63
CA ASP A 8 22.25 -5.22 -10.62
C ASP A 8 21.53 -5.13 -9.26
N PRO A 9 21.72 -4.03 -8.49
CA PRO A 9 21.20 -3.87 -7.13
C PRO A 9 19.70 -3.52 -7.07
N SER A 10 18.99 -3.48 -8.20
CA SER A 10 17.59 -3.10 -8.22
C SER A 10 16.65 -4.15 -7.61
N TRP A 11 15.94 -3.76 -6.55
CA TRP A 11 14.89 -4.55 -5.90
C TRP A 11 13.74 -4.94 -6.85
N ALA A 12 13.52 -4.15 -7.91
CA ALA A 12 12.55 -4.43 -8.95
C ALA A 12 12.79 -5.78 -9.65
N ARG A 13 14.05 -6.20 -9.80
CA ARG A 13 14.39 -7.51 -10.39
C ARG A 13 13.94 -8.68 -9.52
N ILE A 14 14.02 -8.54 -8.20
CA ILE A 14 13.56 -9.55 -7.26
C ILE A 14 12.04 -9.60 -7.26
N ALA A 15 11.37 -8.44 -7.25
CA ALA A 15 9.91 -8.36 -7.34
C ALA A 15 9.37 -8.95 -8.66
N ALA A 16 10.15 -8.90 -9.74
CA ALA A 16 9.78 -9.51 -11.02
C ALA A 16 9.71 -11.05 -10.98
N LEU A 17 10.16 -11.70 -9.90
CA LEU A 17 10.00 -13.15 -9.69
C LEU A 17 8.60 -13.52 -9.20
N VAL A 18 7.84 -12.58 -8.64
CA VAL A 18 6.51 -12.85 -8.06
C VAL A 18 5.58 -13.60 -9.03
N PRO A 19 5.47 -13.25 -10.33
CA PRO A 19 4.64 -14.01 -11.26
C PRO A 19 5.05 -15.48 -11.38
N ALA A 20 6.35 -15.80 -11.35
CA ALA A 20 6.82 -17.18 -11.41
C ALA A 20 6.46 -17.97 -10.15
N VAL A 21 6.57 -17.34 -8.97
CA VAL A 21 6.17 -17.95 -7.70
C VAL A 21 4.67 -18.24 -7.68
N VAL A 22 3.85 -17.31 -8.19
CA VAL A 22 2.39 -17.51 -8.32
C VAL A 22 2.09 -18.71 -9.22
N ILE A 23 2.70 -18.79 -10.41
CA ILE A 23 2.48 -19.92 -11.33
C ILE A 23 2.85 -21.26 -10.68
N CYS A 24 3.97 -21.33 -9.96
CA CYS A 24 4.37 -22.54 -9.23
C CYS A 24 3.36 -22.92 -8.14
N ALA A 25 2.91 -21.94 -7.35
CA ALA A 25 1.92 -22.16 -6.30
C ALA A 25 0.59 -22.67 -6.87
N GLU A 26 0.15 -22.12 -8.01
CA GLU A 26 -1.05 -22.57 -8.73
C GLU A 26 -0.91 -23.98 -9.32
N ALA A 27 0.31 -24.38 -9.68
CA ALA A 27 0.62 -25.75 -10.09
C ALA A 27 0.67 -26.74 -8.91
N GLY A 28 0.44 -26.29 -7.68
CA GLY A 28 0.42 -27.11 -6.48
C GLY A 28 1.79 -27.26 -5.80
N ASP A 29 2.78 -26.42 -6.14
CA ASP A 29 4.07 -26.42 -5.46
C ASP A 29 3.91 -25.93 -4.01
N GLU A 30 4.24 -26.79 -3.04
CA GLU A 30 4.06 -26.51 -1.61
C GLU A 30 4.99 -25.38 -1.13
N VAL A 31 6.22 -25.32 -1.64
CA VAL A 31 7.20 -24.30 -1.23
C VAL A 31 6.75 -22.93 -1.71
N ALA A 32 6.31 -22.81 -2.96
CA ALA A 32 5.77 -21.58 -3.52
C ALA A 32 4.51 -21.13 -2.79
N ASN A 33 3.61 -22.06 -2.45
CA ASN A 33 2.44 -21.75 -1.62
C ASN A 33 2.83 -21.22 -0.23
N ASN A 34 3.78 -21.87 0.44
CA ASN A 34 4.25 -21.43 1.75
C ASN A 34 4.90 -20.04 1.69
N ILE A 35 5.71 -19.74 0.66
CA ILE A 35 6.29 -18.41 0.45
C ILE A 35 5.21 -17.33 0.38
N LEU A 36 4.14 -17.57 -0.39
CA LEU A 36 3.05 -16.61 -0.55
C LEU A 36 2.24 -16.46 0.76
N LEU A 37 1.95 -17.56 1.45
CA LEU A 37 1.23 -17.53 2.73
C LEU A 37 2.02 -16.81 3.83
N GLU A 38 3.32 -17.09 3.96
CA GLU A 38 4.20 -16.39 4.89
C GLU A 38 4.24 -14.90 4.59
N SER A 39 4.37 -14.53 3.30
CA SER A 39 4.33 -13.12 2.87
C SER A 39 3.03 -12.42 3.26
N VAL A 40 1.88 -13.10 3.16
CA VAL A 40 0.58 -12.59 3.62
C VAL A 40 0.59 -12.36 5.14
N GLN A 41 1.13 -13.30 5.92
CA GLN A 41 1.19 -13.17 7.39
C GLN A 41 2.09 -12.02 7.83
N GLU A 42 3.25 -11.84 7.19
CA GLU A 42 4.17 -10.75 7.49
C GLU A 42 3.55 -9.38 7.17
N LEU A 43 2.83 -9.29 6.05
CA LEU A 43 2.13 -8.05 5.69
C LEU A 43 0.96 -7.76 6.64
N ALA A 44 0.19 -8.76 7.02
CA ALA A 44 -0.88 -8.62 8.01
C ALA A 44 -0.33 -8.19 9.38
N SER A 45 0.81 -8.76 9.80
CA SER A 45 1.51 -8.38 11.04
C SER A 45 1.98 -6.93 11.02
N SER A 46 2.47 -6.47 9.86
CA SER A 46 2.85 -5.06 9.66
C SER A 46 1.64 -4.13 9.79
N VAL A 47 0.48 -4.50 9.21
CA VAL A 47 -0.75 -3.72 9.35
C VAL A 47 -1.22 -3.68 10.81
N LYS A 48 -1.24 -4.82 11.49
CA LYS A 48 -1.59 -4.92 12.90
C LYS A 48 -0.76 -3.96 13.76
N ALA A 49 0.56 -3.95 13.57
CA ALA A 49 1.44 -3.08 14.34
C ALA A 49 1.07 -1.60 14.21
N VAL A 50 0.69 -1.14 13.02
CA VAL A 50 0.26 0.24 12.76
C VAL A 50 -1.12 0.51 13.36
N VAL A 51 -2.08 -0.39 13.16
CA VAL A 51 -3.45 -0.28 13.70
C VAL A 51 -3.42 -0.16 15.22
N ASP A 52 -2.65 -1.03 15.89
CA ASP A 52 -2.50 -1.04 17.35
C ASP A 52 -1.79 0.23 17.83
N ARG A 53 -0.70 0.65 17.15
CA ARG A 53 0.07 1.83 17.54
C ARG A 53 -0.72 3.13 17.42
N LEU A 54 -1.59 3.24 16.41
CA LEU A 54 -2.39 4.43 16.14
C LEU A 54 -3.81 4.34 16.72
N GLY A 55 -4.19 3.20 17.30
CA GLY A 55 -5.53 2.99 17.86
C GLY A 55 -6.65 3.05 16.82
N LEU A 56 -6.38 2.66 15.56
CA LEU A 56 -7.31 2.85 14.44
C LEU A 56 -8.60 2.02 14.58
N CYS A 57 -8.55 0.90 15.30
CA CYS A 57 -9.67 0.00 15.53
C CYS A 57 -10.48 0.33 16.79
N GLY A 58 -10.19 1.44 17.48
CA GLY A 58 -10.83 1.82 18.74
C GLY A 58 -10.48 0.88 19.91
N GLN A 59 -11.03 1.17 21.09
CA GLN A 59 -10.73 0.41 22.32
C GLN A 59 -11.25 -1.03 22.28
N ASP A 60 -12.32 -1.28 21.54
CA ASP A 60 -12.98 -2.58 21.41
C ASP A 60 -12.50 -3.39 20.19
N GLY A 61 -11.59 -2.83 19.39
CA GLY A 61 -11.05 -3.46 18.18
C GLY A 61 -12.01 -3.52 16.99
N LYS A 62 -13.19 -2.89 17.07
CA LYS A 62 -14.25 -3.02 16.06
C LYS A 62 -14.50 -1.75 15.25
N SER A 63 -13.87 -0.64 15.61
CA SER A 63 -14.04 0.61 14.88
C SER A 63 -13.54 0.46 13.45
N SER A 64 -14.26 1.10 12.52
CA SER A 64 -13.92 1.02 11.12
C SER A 64 -12.74 1.90 10.76
N PHE A 65 -11.85 1.40 9.90
CA PHE A 65 -10.74 2.17 9.36
C PHE A 65 -10.44 1.79 7.92
N PRO A 66 -10.00 2.75 7.08
CA PRO A 66 -9.62 2.46 5.71
C PRO A 66 -8.26 1.77 5.64
N LEU A 67 -8.15 0.71 4.83
CA LEU A 67 -6.90 0.07 4.46
C LEU A 67 -6.69 0.20 2.94
N VAL A 68 -5.77 1.07 2.54
CA VAL A 68 -5.51 1.32 1.12
C VAL A 68 -4.50 0.32 0.58
N MET A 69 -4.89 -0.44 -0.44
CA MET A 69 -4.06 -1.48 -1.06
C MET A 69 -3.39 -0.91 -2.32
N VAL A 70 -2.08 -0.64 -2.25
CA VAL A 70 -1.29 -0.06 -3.37
C VAL A 70 -0.01 -0.87 -3.57
N GLY A 71 0.31 -1.17 -4.83
CA GLY A 71 1.55 -1.86 -5.22
C GLY A 71 1.28 -2.96 -6.24
N GLY A 72 2.22 -3.19 -7.17
CA GLY A 72 2.05 -4.13 -8.29
C GLY A 72 1.92 -5.60 -7.88
N VAL A 73 2.33 -5.95 -6.66
CA VAL A 73 2.11 -7.28 -6.08
C VAL A 73 0.68 -7.40 -5.54
N LEU A 74 0.14 -6.33 -4.94
CA LEU A 74 -1.21 -6.31 -4.36
C LEU A 74 -2.33 -6.11 -5.39
N THR A 75 -1.97 -5.83 -6.64
CA THR A 75 -2.91 -5.80 -7.77
C THR A 75 -3.24 -7.21 -8.22
N ALA A 76 -4.53 -7.47 -8.47
CA ALA A 76 -5.01 -8.80 -8.86
C ALA A 76 -4.23 -9.35 -10.07
N HIS A 77 -3.63 -10.52 -9.88
CA HIS A 77 -3.03 -11.28 -10.96
C HIS A 77 -4.13 -12.04 -11.72
N ARG A 78 -3.91 -12.31 -13.01
CA ARG A 78 -4.80 -13.19 -13.79
C ARG A 78 -4.54 -14.63 -13.38
N GLY A 79 -5.08 -15.04 -12.23
CA GLY A 79 -4.87 -16.35 -11.63
C GLY A 79 -5.84 -16.63 -10.48
N SER A 80 -5.77 -17.83 -9.93
CA SER A 80 -6.43 -18.23 -8.69
C SER A 80 -5.77 -17.62 -7.45
N TRP A 81 -4.47 -17.29 -7.52
CA TRP A 81 -3.74 -16.63 -6.43
C TRP A 81 -3.87 -15.09 -6.52
N ASP A 82 -4.60 -14.47 -5.59
CA ASP A 82 -4.62 -13.01 -5.35
C ASP A 82 -4.12 -12.66 -3.95
N ILE A 83 -2.86 -12.19 -3.85
CA ILE A 83 -2.22 -11.79 -2.58
C ILE A 83 -2.96 -10.65 -1.88
N GLY A 84 -3.52 -9.70 -2.64
CA GLY A 84 -4.31 -8.62 -2.05
C GLY A 84 -5.58 -9.14 -1.38
N LYS A 85 -6.23 -10.13 -1.99
CA LYS A 85 -7.41 -10.78 -1.42
C LYS A 85 -7.06 -11.56 -0.15
N GLU A 86 -5.99 -12.34 -0.15
CA GLU A 86 -5.61 -13.12 1.03
C GLU A 86 -5.14 -12.26 2.21
N VAL A 87 -4.47 -11.14 1.93
CA VAL A 87 -4.14 -10.13 2.95
C VAL A 87 -5.41 -9.57 3.59
N ILE A 88 -6.41 -9.19 2.78
CA ILE A 88 -7.70 -8.71 3.31
C ILE A 88 -8.39 -9.81 4.12
N ASN A 89 -8.42 -11.05 3.62
CA ASN A 89 -9.02 -12.17 4.36
C ASN A 89 -8.34 -12.39 5.72
N CYS A 90 -7.01 -12.27 5.79
CA CYS A 90 -6.25 -12.40 7.03
C CYS A 90 -6.55 -11.26 8.00
N ILE A 91 -6.52 -10.01 7.52
CA ILE A 91 -6.72 -8.81 8.34
C ILE A 91 -8.16 -8.73 8.85
N SER A 92 -9.17 -9.03 8.01
CA SER A 92 -10.59 -8.96 8.39
C SER A 92 -10.96 -9.92 9.52
N LYS A 93 -10.20 -11.01 9.73
CA LYS A 93 -10.39 -11.91 10.88
C LYS A 93 -9.97 -11.25 12.20
N GLN A 94 -8.93 -10.42 12.17
CA GLN A 94 -8.41 -9.72 13.34
C GLN A 94 -9.11 -8.37 13.56
N PHE A 95 -9.47 -7.70 12.47
CA PHE A 95 -10.05 -6.37 12.46
C PHE A 95 -11.33 -6.36 11.61
N PRO A 96 -12.49 -6.71 12.19
CA PRO A 96 -13.74 -6.82 11.43
C PRO A 96 -14.22 -5.47 10.86
N GLY A 97 -13.72 -4.35 11.39
CA GLY A 97 -14.03 -3.00 10.91
C GLY A 97 -13.19 -2.54 9.70
N VAL A 98 -12.23 -3.34 9.21
CA VAL A 98 -11.36 -2.90 8.10
C VAL A 98 -12.15 -2.64 6.82
N ILE A 99 -11.88 -1.50 6.17
CA ILE A 99 -12.49 -1.13 4.89
C ILE A 99 -11.39 -1.13 3.82
N PRO A 100 -11.29 -2.20 2.99
CA PRO A 100 -10.28 -2.25 1.95
C PRO A 100 -10.60 -1.26 0.82
N ILE A 101 -9.61 -0.45 0.44
CA ILE A 101 -9.73 0.55 -0.62
C ILE A 101 -8.69 0.25 -1.70
N ARG A 102 -9.15 0.08 -2.93
CA ARG A 102 -8.28 0.05 -4.12
C ARG A 102 -8.40 1.39 -4.85
N PRO A 103 -7.30 2.16 -5.02
CA PRO A 103 -7.34 3.41 -5.77
C PRO A 103 -7.81 3.20 -7.20
N LYS A 104 -8.65 4.13 -7.70
CA LYS A 104 -9.15 4.13 -9.09
C LYS A 104 -8.21 4.81 -10.08
N VAL A 105 -7.24 5.57 -9.56
CA VAL A 105 -6.27 6.35 -10.33
C VAL A 105 -4.88 5.97 -9.89
N GLU A 106 -3.90 6.22 -10.76
CA GLU A 106 -2.50 5.97 -10.45
C GLU A 106 -2.02 6.84 -9.29
N PRO A 107 -1.16 6.33 -8.39
CA PRO A 107 -0.55 7.12 -7.31
C PRO A 107 0.14 8.41 -7.80
N ALA A 108 0.64 8.42 -9.04
CA ALA A 108 1.23 9.59 -9.67
C ALA A 108 0.25 10.78 -9.77
N VAL A 109 -1.05 10.52 -9.98
CA VAL A 109 -2.10 11.56 -9.98
C VAL A 109 -2.20 12.20 -8.60
N GLY A 110 -2.13 11.39 -7.53
CA GLY A 110 -2.13 11.87 -6.15
C GLY A 110 -0.92 12.75 -5.85
N ALA A 111 0.26 12.38 -6.36
CA ALA A 111 1.47 13.19 -6.21
C ALA A 111 1.37 14.54 -6.93
N ALA A 112 0.87 14.55 -8.17
CA ALA A 112 0.64 15.79 -8.91
C ALA A 112 -0.38 16.70 -8.20
N TRP A 113 -1.45 16.12 -7.67
CA TRP A 113 -2.46 16.88 -6.93
C TRP A 113 -1.94 17.44 -5.61
N LEU A 114 -1.10 16.67 -4.89
CA LEU A 114 -0.42 17.14 -3.69
C LEU A 114 0.46 18.36 -4.00
N ALA A 115 1.28 18.29 -5.05
CA ALA A 115 2.15 19.39 -5.48
C ALA A 115 1.33 20.64 -5.84
N TRP A 116 0.23 20.48 -6.56
CA TRP A 116 -0.68 21.59 -6.89
C TRP A 116 -1.27 22.26 -5.65
N ASN A 117 -1.71 21.46 -4.67
CA ASN A 117 -2.28 21.99 -3.43
C ASN A 117 -1.24 22.80 -2.62
N PHE A 118 0.02 22.39 -2.63
CA PHE A 118 1.11 23.16 -2.02
C PHE A 118 1.28 24.53 -2.69
N ILE A 119 1.43 24.55 -4.02
CA ILE A 119 1.59 25.80 -4.79
C ILE A 119 0.41 26.75 -4.57
N MET A 120 -0.81 26.21 -4.57
CA MET A 120 -2.02 27.01 -4.36
C MET A 120 -2.15 27.59 -2.96
N LYS A 121 -1.58 26.92 -1.95
CA LYS A 121 -1.54 27.43 -0.59
C LYS A 121 -0.58 28.62 -0.49
N GLU A 122 0.64 28.49 -1.02
CA GLU A 122 1.64 29.56 -1.07
C GLU A 122 1.12 30.79 -1.84
N TYR A 123 0.47 30.59 -2.98
CA TYR A 123 -0.11 31.68 -3.77
C TYR A 123 -1.18 32.47 -2.97
N LYS A 124 -2.02 31.78 -2.19
CA LYS A 124 -3.04 32.44 -1.35
C LYS A 124 -2.42 33.24 -0.21
N GLU A 125 -1.35 32.75 0.39
CA GLU A 125 -0.63 33.43 1.46
C GLU A 125 0.01 34.73 0.94
N LEU A 126 0.74 34.66 -0.19
CA LEU A 126 1.33 35.84 -0.84
C LEU A 126 0.28 36.91 -1.19
N LYS A 127 -0.85 36.49 -1.76
CA LYS A 127 -1.92 37.42 -2.14
C LYS A 127 -2.60 38.06 -0.93
N ASN A 128 -2.70 37.36 0.20
CA ASN A 128 -3.24 37.92 1.44
C ASN A 128 -2.28 38.94 2.08
N ASP A 129 -0.97 38.73 1.94
CA ASP A 129 0.05 39.67 2.42
C ASP A 129 0.07 40.97 1.60
N GLU A 130 -0.07 40.88 0.26
CA GLU A 130 -0.21 42.05 -0.62
C GLU A 130 -1.45 42.89 -0.27
N VAL A 131 -2.61 42.24 -0.10
CA VAL A 131 -3.87 42.93 0.26
C VAL A 131 -3.81 43.56 1.65
N ASN A 132 -3.11 42.95 2.62
CA ASN A 132 -2.92 43.53 3.94
C ASN A 132 -1.96 44.73 3.93
N TYR A 133 -0.98 44.74 3.03
CA TYR A 133 -0.08 45.87 2.85
C TYR A 133 -0.82 47.08 2.27
N GLU A 134 -1.66 46.88 1.25
CA GLU A 134 -2.45 47.96 0.63
C GLU A 134 -3.50 48.57 1.57
N ARG A 135 -4.05 47.79 2.51
CA ARG A 135 -5.03 48.30 3.51
C ARG A 135 -4.41 49.09 4.67
N LYS A 136 -3.08 49.06 4.82
CA LYS A 136 -2.36 49.81 5.87
C LYS A 136 -1.82 51.17 5.39
N MET A 137 -1.93 51.45 4.10
CA MET A 137 -1.66 52.75 3.47
C MET A 137 -2.93 53.59 3.42
#